data_AF-A0A379K749-F1
#
_entry.id   AF-A0A379K749-F1
#
_cell.length_a   1.000
_cell.length_b   1.000
_cell.length_c   1.000
_cell.angle_alpha   90.00
_cell.angle_beta   90.00
_cell.angle_gamma   90.00
#
_symmetry.space_group_name_H-M   'P 1'
#
loop_
_entity.id
_entity.type
_entity.pdbx_description
1 polymer ?
#
loop_
_entity_poly.entity_id
_entity_poly.type
_entity_poly.pdbx_seq_one_letter_code
_entity_poly.pdbx_strand_id
1 'polypeptide(L)'
;MKTSVNFDHVDPKFREHLLLNDRERISKIYRDCWVNYPQVVAIRAGVRAIYEMPPKTQAQCMLICGRPGMGKTSLFKKIESDMESLRKRHIDSYGCIAFSLSPDPNLHGFEDSISEALGVPIGKIRNGLVPEAFCRLAHLRRMRLVLIDEVHNLLNAGRIDQRKNLAFLRALSSPPMSLSIIAFGVDDALHAISSDEQLERRFQLCDLPPWKENESFRSFLAAY
;
A
#
# COMPACT_ATOMS: atom_id res chain seq x y z
N MET A 1 9.18 48.17 20.09
CA MET A 1 8.06 47.49 20.78
C MET A 1 7.78 46.19 20.03
N LYS A 2 8.12 45.02 20.58
CA LYS A 2 7.67 43.75 20.02
C LYS A 2 6.18 43.64 20.35
N THR A 3 5.33 43.81 19.36
CA THR A 3 3.90 43.48 19.44
C THR A 3 3.81 42.08 20.02
N SER A 4 3.20 41.93 21.20
CA SER A 4 2.91 40.63 21.78
C SER A 4 1.92 39.94 20.86
N VAL A 5 2.42 39.10 19.96
CA VAL A 5 1.57 38.40 18.99
C VAL A 5 0.75 37.39 19.78
N ASN A 6 -0.55 37.64 19.89
CA ASN A 6 -1.49 36.75 20.55
C ASN A 6 -1.79 35.58 19.59
N PHE A 7 -1.50 34.35 20.02
CA PHE A 7 -1.71 33.12 19.27
C PHE A 7 -2.85 32.25 19.85
N ASP A 8 -3.78 32.84 20.61
CA ASP A 8 -4.86 32.10 21.28
C ASP A 8 -5.85 31.46 20.30
N HIS A 9 -5.95 32.01 19.09
CA HIS A 9 -6.72 31.46 17.97
C HIS A 9 -6.04 30.27 17.28
N VAL A 10 -4.80 29.93 17.65
CA VAL A 10 -4.04 28.80 17.09
C VAL A 10 -3.95 27.68 18.12
N ASP A 11 -4.12 26.44 17.66
CA ASP A 11 -3.93 25.24 18.49
C ASP A 11 -2.55 25.30 19.19
N PRO A 12 -2.50 25.11 20.52
CA PRO A 12 -1.26 25.11 21.30
C PRO A 12 -0.12 24.32 20.67
N LYS A 13 -0.41 23.18 20.01
CA LYS A 13 0.61 22.32 19.39
C LYS A 13 1.37 22.99 18.24
N PHE A 14 0.82 24.04 17.64
CA PHE A 14 1.42 24.75 16.51
C PHE A 14 1.97 26.13 16.86
N ARG A 15 1.74 26.64 18.08
CA ARG A 15 2.21 27.97 18.49
C ARG A 15 3.72 28.11 18.44
N GLU A 16 4.45 27.06 18.80
CA GLU A 16 5.92 27.03 18.70
C GLU A 16 6.42 27.21 17.26
N HIS A 17 5.64 26.77 16.26
CA HIS A 17 6.00 26.94 14.86
C HIS A 17 5.84 28.38 14.38
N LEU A 18 4.98 29.18 15.01
CA LEU A 18 4.77 30.58 14.66
C LEU A 18 5.92 31.48 15.14
N LEU A 19 6.74 30.99 16.06
CA LEU A 19 7.95 31.66 16.54
C LEU A 19 9.16 31.41 15.64
N LEU A 20 9.05 30.47 14.68
CA LEU A 20 10.11 30.16 13.73
C LEU A 20 10.26 31.26 12.69
N ASN A 21 11.42 31.31 12.02
CA ASN A 21 11.62 32.23 10.91
C ASN A 21 10.75 31.84 9.69
N ASP A 22 10.56 32.77 8.75
CA ASP A 22 9.68 32.53 7.60
C ASP A 22 10.10 31.32 6.77
N ARG A 23 11.41 31.07 6.60
CA ARG A 23 11.89 29.90 5.84
C ARG A 23 11.48 28.58 6.50
N GLU A 24 11.60 28.48 7.81
CA GLU A 24 11.21 27.31 8.59
C GLU A 24 9.69 27.13 8.61
N ARG A 25 8.93 28.22 8.73
CA ARG A 25 7.46 28.21 8.66
C ARG A 25 6.97 27.73 7.30
N ILE A 26 7.54 28.26 6.22
CA ILE A 26 7.27 27.82 4.84
C ILE A 26 7.61 26.34 4.67
N SER A 27 8.76 25.89 5.18
CA SER A 27 9.13 24.47 5.15
C SER A 27 8.13 23.58 5.88
N LYS A 28 7.54 24.05 6.99
CA LYS A 28 6.50 23.32 7.74
C LYS A 28 5.17 23.24 6.99
N ILE A 29 4.78 24.30 6.27
CA ILE A 29 3.55 24.34 5.44
C ILE A 29 3.62 23.29 4.32
N TYR A 30 4.79 23.11 3.71
CA TYR A 30 4.98 22.14 2.63
C TYR A 30 5.17 20.69 3.09
N ARG A 31 5.05 20.39 4.40
CA ARG A 31 5.12 19.02 4.87
C ARG A 31 3.80 18.31 4.61
N ASP A 32 3.88 17.08 4.12
CA ASP A 32 2.72 16.20 4.02
C ASP A 32 2.08 16.00 5.40
N CYS A 33 0.76 16.20 5.47
CA CYS A 33 -0.03 15.96 6.66
C CYS A 33 -0.74 14.61 6.56
N TRP A 34 -0.49 13.74 7.53
CA TRP A 34 -1.27 12.51 7.67
C TRP A 34 -2.54 12.79 8.46
N VAL A 35 -3.68 12.53 7.83
CA VAL A 35 -5.00 12.63 8.45
C VAL A 35 -5.53 11.23 8.72
N ASN A 36 -5.91 10.97 9.98
CA ASN A 36 -6.55 9.71 10.33
C ASN A 36 -8.07 9.87 10.32
N TYR A 37 -8.77 8.96 9.65
CA TYR A 37 -10.22 8.95 9.58
C TYR A 37 -10.77 7.52 9.56
N PRO A 38 -12.05 7.29 9.89
CA PRO A 38 -12.59 5.97 10.17
C PRO A 38 -12.29 4.91 9.09
N GLN A 39 -12.41 5.25 7.81
CA GLN A 39 -12.15 4.31 6.72
C GLN A 39 -10.67 3.87 6.68
N VAL A 40 -9.74 4.81 6.82
CA VAL A 40 -8.30 4.52 6.88
C VAL A 40 -7.94 3.70 8.10
N VAL A 41 -8.58 3.95 9.25
CA VAL A 41 -8.42 3.13 10.45
C VAL A 41 -8.88 1.69 10.20
N ALA A 42 -10.06 1.52 9.59
CA ALA A 42 -10.62 0.21 9.27
C ALA A 42 -9.73 -0.57 8.28
N ILE A 43 -9.26 0.07 7.21
CA ILE A 43 -8.36 -0.55 6.23
C ILE A 43 -7.04 -0.95 6.89
N ARG A 44 -6.41 -0.06 7.67
CA ARG A 44 -5.16 -0.38 8.38
C ARG A 44 -5.34 -1.54 9.36
N ALA A 45 -6.47 -1.60 10.07
CA ALA A 45 -6.80 -2.72 10.94
C ALA A 45 -6.98 -4.03 10.15
N GLY A 46 -7.64 -3.98 9.00
CA GLY A 46 -7.80 -5.12 8.11
C GLY A 46 -6.47 -5.65 7.56
N VAL A 47 -5.58 -4.76 7.09
CA VAL A 47 -4.24 -5.14 6.65
C VAL A 47 -3.43 -5.76 7.79
N ARG A 48 -3.51 -5.18 8.99
CA ARG A 48 -2.87 -5.75 10.19
C ARG A 48 -3.41 -7.14 10.53
N ALA A 49 -4.72 -7.34 10.45
CA ALA A 49 -5.32 -8.65 10.67
C ALA A 49 -4.83 -9.68 9.64
N ILE A 50 -4.71 -9.30 8.36
CA ILE A 50 -4.13 -10.17 7.32
C ILE A 50 -2.66 -10.50 7.61
N TYR A 51 -1.87 -9.54 8.09
CA TYR A 51 -0.47 -9.74 8.46
C TYR A 51 -0.30 -10.73 9.62
N GLU A 52 -1.09 -10.57 10.68
CA GLU A 52 -1.01 -11.37 11.91
C GLU A 52 -1.69 -12.74 11.76
N MET A 53 -2.55 -12.91 10.76
CA MET A 53 -3.25 -14.17 10.49
C MET A 53 -2.27 -15.31 10.17
N PRO A 54 -2.44 -16.51 10.77
CA PRO A 54 -1.67 -17.70 10.43
C PRO A 54 -1.70 -18.01 8.93
N PRO A 55 -0.61 -18.55 8.34
CA PRO A 55 -0.57 -18.90 6.93
C PRO A 55 -1.71 -19.83 6.54
N LYS A 56 -2.42 -19.47 5.48
CA LYS A 56 -3.45 -20.30 4.85
C LYS A 56 -2.96 -20.79 3.51
N THR A 57 -3.40 -21.98 3.08
CA THR A 57 -3.09 -22.52 1.75
C THR A 57 -3.45 -21.51 0.66
N GLN A 58 -4.62 -20.88 0.76
CA GLN A 58 -4.99 -19.73 -0.07
C GLN A 58 -4.85 -18.46 0.76
N ALA A 59 -3.95 -17.58 0.33
CA ALA A 59 -3.74 -16.31 1.00
C ALA A 59 -4.95 -15.39 0.82
N GLN A 60 -5.35 -14.72 1.89
CA GLN A 60 -6.35 -13.66 1.84
C GLN A 60 -5.68 -12.39 1.30
N CYS A 61 -6.24 -11.80 0.25
CA CYS A 61 -5.74 -10.57 -0.37
C CYS A 61 -6.75 -9.44 -0.17
N MET A 62 -6.30 -8.20 -0.34
CA MET A 62 -7.15 -7.02 -0.23
C MET A 62 -6.87 -6.08 -1.41
N LEU A 63 -7.93 -5.57 -2.03
CA LEU A 63 -7.85 -4.55 -3.06
C LEU A 63 -8.45 -3.26 -2.50
N ILE A 64 -7.64 -2.21 -2.43
CA ILE A 64 -8.03 -0.89 -1.95
C ILE A 64 -8.25 0.01 -3.16
N CYS A 65 -9.52 0.28 -3.47
CA CYS A 65 -9.93 1.09 -4.61
C CYS A 65 -10.31 2.50 -4.17
N GLY A 66 -10.01 3.50 -4.99
CA GLY A 66 -10.46 4.86 -4.76
C GLY A 66 -10.07 5.77 -5.90
N ARG A 67 -10.82 6.86 -6.09
CA ARG A 67 -10.51 7.84 -7.15
C ARG A 67 -9.11 8.46 -6.97
N PRO A 68 -8.51 9.01 -8.05
CA PRO A 68 -7.30 9.82 -7.93
C PRO A 68 -7.47 10.92 -6.86
N GLY A 69 -6.43 11.15 -6.06
CA GLY A 69 -6.46 12.14 -4.97
C GLY A 69 -7.11 11.69 -3.66
N MET A 70 -7.66 10.47 -3.56
CA MET A 70 -8.28 9.97 -2.31
C MET A 70 -7.27 9.48 -1.25
N GLY A 71 -5.99 9.82 -1.37
CA GLY A 71 -4.96 9.48 -0.38
C GLY A 71 -4.46 8.02 -0.43
N LYS A 72 -4.68 7.29 -1.54
CA LYS A 72 -4.21 5.91 -1.74
C LYS A 72 -2.70 5.77 -1.53
N THR A 73 -1.91 6.59 -2.22
CA THR A 73 -0.43 6.57 -2.11
C THR A 73 0.03 6.93 -0.70
N SER A 74 -0.65 7.87 -0.03
CA SER A 74 -0.36 8.19 1.37
C SER A 74 -0.65 7.00 2.29
N LEU A 75 -1.77 6.31 2.07
CA LEU A 75 -2.16 5.11 2.81
C LEU A 75 -1.19 3.94 2.54
N PHE A 76 -0.78 3.75 1.29
CA PHE A 76 0.24 2.77 0.90
C PHE A 76 1.54 2.98 1.69
N LYS A 77 2.10 4.20 1.65
CA LYS A 77 3.32 4.56 2.39
C LYS A 77 3.13 4.42 3.90
N LYS A 78 1.94 4.72 4.41
CA LYS A 78 1.66 4.57 5.84
C LYS A 78 1.65 3.10 6.26
N ILE A 79 1.03 2.23 5.47
CA ILE A 79 1.01 0.78 5.71
C ILE A 79 2.43 0.21 5.62
N GLU A 80 3.21 0.61 4.62
CA GLU A 80 4.60 0.22 4.49
C GLU A 80 5.42 0.59 5.74
N SER A 81 5.30 1.83 6.21
CA SER A 81 5.94 2.30 7.44
C SER A 81 5.46 1.54 8.70
N ASP A 82 4.17 1.20 8.77
CA ASP A 82 3.62 0.40 9.87
C ASP A 82 4.23 -1.02 9.87
N MET A 83 4.39 -1.65 8.69
CA MET A 83 5.00 -2.98 8.57
C MET A 83 6.49 -2.96 8.93
N GLU A 84 7.23 -1.92 8.50
CA GLU A 84 8.63 -1.76 8.87
C GLU A 84 8.80 -1.57 10.39
N SER A 85 7.90 -0.79 11.01
CA SER A 85 7.87 -0.58 12.46
C SER A 85 7.55 -1.85 13.23
N LEU A 86 6.67 -2.71 12.72
CA LEU A 86 6.41 -4.03 13.30
C LEU A 86 7.66 -4.91 13.20
N ARG A 87 8.29 -4.95 12.03
CA ARG A 87 9.51 -5.74 11.78
C ARG A 87 10.66 -5.39 12.72
N LYS A 88 10.83 -4.09 13.04
CA LYS A 88 11.88 -3.64 13.97
C LYS A 88 11.58 -3.98 15.44
N ARG A 89 10.30 -4.14 15.81
CA ARG A 89 9.89 -4.39 17.20
C ARG A 89 9.85 -5.86 17.58
N HIS A 90 9.62 -6.76 16.63
CA HIS A 90 9.52 -8.20 16.91
C HIS A 90 10.51 -8.99 16.06
N ILE A 91 11.34 -9.80 16.72
CA ILE A 91 12.33 -10.67 16.07
C ILE A 91 11.65 -11.68 15.13
N ASP A 92 10.43 -12.11 15.47
CA ASP A 92 9.65 -13.07 14.71
C ASP A 92 8.69 -12.46 13.67
N SER A 93 8.85 -11.16 13.37
CA SER A 93 8.02 -10.50 12.37
C SER A 93 8.22 -11.05 10.97
N TYR A 94 7.14 -11.05 10.19
CA TYR A 94 7.16 -11.39 8.78
C TYR A 94 7.69 -10.24 7.92
N GLY A 95 8.34 -10.61 6.81
CA GLY A 95 8.79 -9.69 5.77
C GLY A 95 7.63 -9.16 4.90
N CYS A 96 7.80 -7.93 4.43
CA CYS A 96 6.91 -7.26 3.49
C CYS A 96 7.75 -6.68 2.36
N ILE A 97 7.26 -6.77 1.12
CA ILE A 97 7.79 -5.98 -0.01
C ILE A 97 6.71 -5.03 -0.51
N ALA A 98 7.14 -3.91 -1.06
CA ALA A 98 6.26 -2.86 -1.57
C ALA A 98 6.83 -2.33 -2.89
N PHE A 99 5.97 -2.18 -3.90
CA PHE A 99 6.33 -1.57 -5.18
C PHE A 99 5.08 -1.06 -5.90
N SER A 100 5.28 -0.29 -6.97
CA SER A 100 4.21 0.22 -7.84
C SER A 100 4.33 -0.40 -9.23
N LEU A 101 3.21 -0.68 -9.90
CA LEU A 101 3.27 -1.16 -11.29
C LEU A 101 3.57 -0.02 -12.26
N SER A 102 4.51 -0.26 -13.17
CA SER A 102 4.78 0.62 -14.31
C SER A 102 3.53 0.81 -15.18
N PRO A 103 3.40 1.94 -15.92
CA PRO A 103 2.25 2.21 -16.78
C PRO A 103 1.99 1.14 -17.86
N ASP A 104 3.04 0.47 -18.34
CA ASP A 104 2.97 -0.67 -19.26
C ASP A 104 3.64 -1.90 -18.60
N PRO A 105 2.90 -2.63 -17.74
CA PRO A 105 3.50 -3.66 -16.91
C PRO A 105 3.73 -4.96 -17.70
N ASN A 106 4.90 -5.55 -17.51
CA ASN A 106 5.26 -6.87 -18.02
C ASN A 106 6.03 -7.64 -16.94
N LEU A 107 6.27 -8.94 -17.17
CA LEU A 107 6.96 -9.78 -16.20
C LEU A 107 8.37 -9.27 -15.84
N HIS A 108 9.09 -8.66 -16.79
CA HIS A 108 10.40 -8.09 -16.51
C HIS A 108 10.30 -6.88 -15.58
N GLY A 109 9.29 -6.03 -15.75
CA GLY A 109 9.00 -4.94 -14.80
C GLY A 109 8.68 -5.43 -13.38
N PHE A 110 8.02 -6.59 -13.25
CA PHE A 110 7.87 -7.24 -11.94
C PHE A 110 9.20 -7.74 -11.37
N GLU A 111 10.07 -8.34 -12.20
CA GLU A 111 11.42 -8.76 -11.78
C GLU A 111 12.21 -7.59 -11.21
N ASP A 112 12.25 -6.47 -11.93
CA ASP A 112 12.99 -5.27 -11.55
C ASP A 112 12.45 -4.67 -10.27
N SER A 113 11.13 -4.45 -10.20
CA SER A 113 10.46 -3.85 -9.03
C SER A 113 10.67 -4.67 -7.76
N ILE A 114 10.54 -6.00 -7.85
CA ILE A 114 10.73 -6.88 -6.70
C ILE A 114 12.22 -6.98 -6.32
N SER A 115 13.13 -7.02 -7.30
CA SER A 115 14.56 -7.06 -7.04
C SER A 115 15.05 -5.78 -6.36
N GLU A 116 14.55 -4.62 -6.79
CA GLU A 116 14.81 -3.33 -6.16
C GLU A 116 14.28 -3.30 -4.72
N ALA A 117 13.02 -3.68 -4.51
CA ALA A 117 12.41 -3.72 -3.17
C ALA A 117 13.14 -4.67 -2.19
N LEU A 118 13.72 -5.76 -2.71
CA LEU A 118 14.48 -6.73 -1.90
C LEU A 118 15.97 -6.38 -1.78
N GLY A 119 16.49 -5.51 -2.65
CA GLY A 119 17.92 -5.19 -2.77
C GLY A 119 18.77 -6.34 -3.33
N VAL A 120 18.14 -7.37 -3.92
CA VAL A 120 18.83 -8.55 -4.50
C VAL A 120 18.05 -9.08 -5.70
N PRO A 121 18.70 -9.66 -6.72
CA PRO A 121 18.02 -10.27 -7.85
C PRO A 121 17.14 -11.45 -7.44
N ILE A 122 15.91 -11.50 -7.96
CA ILE A 122 14.98 -12.62 -7.70
C ILE A 122 15.01 -13.72 -8.77
N GLY A 123 15.77 -13.54 -9.85
CA GLY A 123 15.77 -14.42 -11.02
C GLY A 123 14.66 -14.06 -12.03
N LYS A 124 14.63 -14.76 -13.16
CA LYS A 124 13.71 -14.47 -14.27
C LYS A 124 12.36 -15.16 -14.10
N ILE A 125 11.28 -14.39 -14.13
CA ILE A 125 9.89 -14.85 -14.13
C ILE A 125 9.57 -15.36 -15.54
N ARG A 126 9.29 -16.66 -15.65
CA ARG A 126 8.95 -17.30 -16.93
C ARG A 126 7.49 -17.71 -16.94
N ASN A 127 6.73 -17.25 -17.92
CA ASN A 127 5.31 -17.59 -18.10
C ASN A 127 4.44 -17.37 -16.84
N GLY A 128 4.77 -16.36 -16.03
CA GLY A 128 4.07 -16.07 -14.78
C GLY A 128 4.39 -17.03 -13.61
N LEU A 129 5.42 -17.86 -13.74
CA LEU A 129 5.89 -18.73 -12.65
C LEU A 129 6.90 -18.00 -11.77
N VAL A 130 6.79 -18.25 -10.46
CA VAL A 130 7.71 -17.70 -9.47
C VAL A 130 9.08 -18.38 -9.58
N PRO A 131 10.18 -17.63 -9.72
CA PRO A 131 11.52 -18.22 -9.76
C PRO A 131 11.88 -18.92 -8.44
N GLU A 132 12.60 -20.04 -8.51
CA GLU A 132 13.03 -20.77 -7.30
C GLU A 132 13.89 -19.90 -6.37
N ALA A 133 14.74 -19.04 -6.93
CA ALA A 133 15.52 -18.07 -6.17
C ALA A 133 14.63 -17.14 -5.36
N PHE A 134 13.52 -16.67 -5.94
CA PHE A 134 12.54 -15.87 -5.21
C PHE A 134 11.84 -16.67 -4.12
N CYS A 135 11.42 -17.92 -4.39
CA CYS A 135 10.80 -18.79 -3.39
C CYS A 135 11.71 -18.97 -2.16
N ARG A 136 13.00 -19.27 -2.38
CA ARG A 136 13.98 -19.44 -1.30
C ARG A 136 14.19 -18.14 -0.53
N LEU A 137 14.30 -17.01 -1.22
CA LEU A 137 14.48 -15.70 -0.60
C LEU A 137 13.25 -15.31 0.24
N ALA A 138 12.05 -15.53 -0.29
CA ALA A 138 10.79 -15.28 0.42
C ALA A 138 10.69 -16.14 1.69
N HIS A 139 11.09 -17.41 1.62
CA HIS A 139 11.16 -18.28 2.79
C HIS A 139 12.17 -17.78 3.83
N LEU A 140 13.40 -17.47 3.41
CA LEU A 140 14.46 -16.96 4.29
C LEU A 140 14.09 -15.63 4.97
N ARG A 141 13.43 -14.74 4.24
CA ARG A 141 12.95 -13.45 4.76
C ARG A 141 11.58 -13.54 5.46
N ARG A 142 11.02 -14.75 5.62
CA ARG A 142 9.71 -15.01 6.21
C ARG A 142 8.65 -14.07 5.61
N MET A 143 8.65 -13.91 4.29
CA MET A 143 7.77 -12.97 3.61
C MET A 143 6.30 -13.39 3.78
N ARG A 144 5.44 -12.40 4.00
CA ARG A 144 4.00 -12.61 4.21
C ARG A 144 3.14 -11.68 3.39
N LEU A 145 3.61 -10.45 3.16
CA LEU A 145 2.88 -9.40 2.48
C LEU A 145 3.62 -8.90 1.23
N VAL A 146 2.83 -8.59 0.21
CA VAL A 146 3.22 -7.84 -0.98
C VAL A 146 2.27 -6.65 -1.10
N LEU A 147 2.78 -5.43 -1.00
CA LEU A 147 2.05 -4.20 -1.29
C LEU A 147 2.29 -3.83 -2.76
N ILE A 148 1.22 -3.62 -3.52
CA ILE A 148 1.32 -3.25 -4.94
C ILE A 148 0.45 -2.01 -5.18
N ASP A 149 1.06 -0.90 -5.59
CA ASP A 149 0.32 0.29 -6.02
C ASP A 149 0.07 0.28 -7.53
N GLU A 150 -0.91 1.06 -7.98
CA GLU A 150 -1.25 1.26 -9.39
C GLU A 150 -1.63 -0.04 -10.15
N VAL A 151 -2.35 -0.96 -9.48
CA VAL A 151 -2.72 -2.28 -10.06
C VAL A 151 -3.62 -2.18 -11.30
N HIS A 152 -4.33 -1.07 -11.48
CA HIS A 152 -5.10 -0.80 -12.69
C HIS A 152 -4.24 -0.72 -13.96
N ASN A 153 -2.93 -0.44 -13.84
CA ASN A 153 -2.00 -0.46 -14.98
C ASN A 153 -1.92 -1.83 -15.66
N LEU A 154 -2.34 -2.91 -14.99
CA LEU A 154 -2.48 -4.21 -15.63
C LEU A 154 -3.32 -4.12 -16.91
N LEU A 155 -4.38 -3.31 -16.95
CA LEU A 155 -5.23 -3.18 -18.14
C LEU A 155 -4.55 -2.48 -19.32
N ASN A 156 -3.45 -1.75 -19.09
CA ASN A 156 -2.72 -1.07 -20.15
C ASN A 156 -1.84 -2.03 -20.96
N ALA A 157 -1.45 -3.16 -20.37
CA ALA A 157 -0.63 -4.17 -21.03
C ALA A 157 -1.41 -4.85 -22.17
N GLY A 158 -0.69 -5.40 -23.16
CA GLY A 158 -1.31 -6.24 -24.18
C GLY A 158 -1.94 -7.52 -23.58
N ARG A 159 -2.98 -8.08 -24.21
CA ARG A 159 -3.74 -9.24 -23.68
C ARG A 159 -2.88 -10.43 -23.24
N ILE A 160 -1.78 -10.70 -23.96
CA ILE A 160 -0.86 -11.79 -23.62
C ILE A 160 -0.13 -11.48 -22.31
N ASP A 161 0.35 -10.26 -22.14
CA ASP A 161 1.09 -9.85 -20.93
C ASP A 161 0.15 -9.63 -19.74
N GLN A 162 -1.07 -9.14 -19.95
CA GLN A 162 -2.14 -9.16 -18.94
C GLN A 162 -2.30 -10.56 -18.32
N ARG A 163 -2.47 -11.58 -19.17
CA ARG A 163 -2.63 -12.98 -18.72
C ARG A 163 -1.40 -13.48 -17.95
N LYS A 164 -0.19 -13.13 -18.42
CA LYS A 164 1.05 -13.51 -17.73
C LYS A 164 1.19 -12.82 -16.37
N ASN A 165 0.89 -11.53 -16.30
CA ASN A 165 0.97 -10.73 -15.08
C ASN A 165 -0.04 -11.24 -14.04
N LEU A 166 -1.29 -11.50 -14.45
CA LEU A 166 -2.31 -12.10 -13.58
C LEU A 166 -1.91 -13.51 -13.13
N ALA A 167 -1.36 -14.34 -14.03
CA ALA A 167 -0.83 -15.64 -13.68
C ALA A 167 0.29 -15.54 -12.62
N PHE A 168 1.14 -14.52 -12.71
CA PHE A 168 2.17 -14.25 -11.71
C PHE A 168 1.59 -13.84 -10.36
N LEU A 169 0.66 -12.87 -10.30
CA LEU A 169 -0.03 -12.50 -9.05
C LEU A 169 -0.74 -13.68 -8.39
N ARG A 170 -1.31 -14.57 -9.20
CA ARG A 170 -1.94 -15.80 -8.75
C ARG A 170 -0.93 -16.80 -8.20
N ALA A 171 0.25 -16.90 -8.80
CA ALA A 171 1.34 -17.72 -8.29
C ALA A 171 1.90 -17.18 -6.96
N LEU A 172 1.98 -15.85 -6.77
CA LEU A 172 2.39 -15.25 -5.50
C LEU A 172 1.43 -15.57 -4.35
N SER A 173 0.12 -15.55 -4.62
CA SER A 173 -0.91 -15.79 -3.59
C SER A 173 -1.25 -17.26 -3.37
N SER A 174 -0.71 -18.17 -4.20
CA SER A 174 -0.93 -19.63 -4.12
C SER A 174 0.28 -20.35 -3.53
N PRO A 175 0.11 -21.59 -3.03
CA PRO A 175 1.25 -22.40 -2.62
C PRO A 175 2.24 -22.60 -3.78
N PRO A 176 3.56 -22.65 -3.50
CA PRO A 176 4.18 -22.64 -2.18
C PRO A 176 4.39 -21.24 -1.57
N MET A 177 4.08 -20.17 -2.31
CA MET A 177 4.35 -18.80 -1.86
C MET A 177 3.35 -18.34 -0.79
N SER A 178 2.04 -18.52 -1.05
CA SER A 178 0.94 -18.14 -0.15
C SER A 178 1.09 -16.73 0.46
N LEU A 179 1.58 -15.78 -0.35
CA LEU A 179 1.74 -14.38 0.07
C LEU A 179 0.41 -13.64 -0.03
N SER A 180 0.08 -12.86 1.00
CA SER A 180 -1.07 -11.97 0.96
C SER A 180 -0.71 -10.70 0.18
N ILE A 181 -1.54 -10.36 -0.80
CA ILE A 181 -1.34 -9.18 -1.63
C ILE A 181 -2.29 -8.09 -1.17
N ILE A 182 -1.76 -6.90 -0.88
CA ILE A 182 -2.53 -5.68 -0.66
C ILE A 182 -2.31 -4.78 -1.87
N ALA A 183 -3.31 -4.76 -2.75
CA ALA A 183 -3.30 -4.02 -3.99
C ALA A 183 -3.97 -2.66 -3.80
N PHE A 184 -3.46 -1.63 -4.47
CA PHE A 184 -4.06 -0.31 -4.54
C PHE A 184 -4.30 0.08 -6.00
N GLY A 185 -5.39 0.79 -6.25
CA GLY A 185 -5.69 1.28 -7.59
C GLY A 185 -6.97 2.11 -7.66
N VAL A 186 -7.34 2.48 -8.87
CA VAL A 186 -8.67 3.04 -9.16
C VAL A 186 -9.66 1.92 -9.48
N ASP A 187 -10.88 2.27 -9.86
CA ASP A 187 -11.97 1.31 -10.13
C ASP A 187 -11.57 0.24 -11.16
N ASP A 188 -10.77 0.61 -12.16
CA ASP A 188 -10.20 -0.31 -13.16
C ASP A 188 -9.33 -1.43 -12.57
N ALA A 189 -8.77 -1.26 -11.38
CA ALA A 189 -8.01 -2.32 -10.71
C ALA A 189 -8.91 -3.52 -10.36
N LEU A 190 -10.18 -3.26 -10.00
CA LEU A 190 -11.14 -4.33 -9.75
C LEU A 190 -11.42 -5.10 -11.04
N HIS A 191 -11.59 -4.41 -12.16
CA HIS A 191 -11.77 -5.05 -13.47
C HIS A 191 -10.56 -5.90 -13.87
N ALA A 192 -9.35 -5.39 -13.63
CA ALA A 192 -8.12 -6.15 -13.88
C ALA A 192 -8.08 -7.46 -13.09
N ILE A 193 -8.30 -7.39 -11.77
CA ILE A 193 -8.24 -8.55 -10.87
C ILE A 193 -9.38 -9.53 -11.14
N SER A 194 -10.59 -9.03 -11.38
CA SER A 194 -11.80 -9.86 -11.60
C SER A 194 -11.78 -10.58 -12.95
N SER A 195 -10.84 -10.23 -13.86
CA SER A 195 -10.64 -10.98 -15.10
C SER A 195 -10.02 -12.38 -14.89
N ASP A 196 -9.50 -12.67 -13.70
CA ASP A 196 -9.08 -14.01 -13.27
C ASP A 196 -9.92 -14.47 -12.06
N GLU A 197 -10.79 -15.46 -12.27
CA GLU A 197 -11.72 -15.96 -11.23
C GLU A 197 -11.01 -16.45 -9.94
N GLN A 198 -9.75 -16.90 -10.03
CA GLN A 198 -9.01 -17.36 -8.84
C GLN A 198 -8.51 -16.19 -8.01
N LEU A 199 -8.14 -15.08 -8.65
CA LEU A 199 -7.77 -13.86 -7.96
C LEU A 199 -9.01 -13.18 -7.37
N GLU A 200 -10.09 -13.05 -8.15
CA GLU A 200 -11.35 -12.43 -7.73
C GLU A 200 -11.85 -12.99 -6.38
N ARG A 201 -11.89 -14.32 -6.24
CA ARG A 201 -12.36 -14.98 -5.01
C ARG A 201 -11.49 -14.74 -3.78
N ARG A 202 -10.24 -14.30 -3.96
CA ARG A 202 -9.26 -14.10 -2.87
C ARG A 202 -9.14 -12.66 -2.43
N PHE A 203 -9.44 -11.72 -3.32
CA PHE A 203 -9.33 -10.29 -3.05
C PHE A 203 -10.60 -9.76 -2.40
N GLN A 204 -10.48 -9.30 -1.17
CA GLN A 204 -11.51 -8.51 -0.52
C GLN A 204 -11.42 -7.05 -1.00
N LEU A 205 -12.50 -6.53 -1.58
CA LEU A 205 -12.59 -5.13 -1.98
C LEU A 205 -12.78 -4.22 -0.76
N CYS A 206 -12.03 -3.13 -0.73
CA CYS A 206 -12.13 -2.05 0.26
C CYS A 206 -12.11 -0.70 -0.46
N ASP A 207 -13.23 0.01 -0.43
CA ASP A 207 -13.31 1.31 -1.08
C ASP A 207 -12.81 2.45 -0.19
N LEU A 208 -12.16 3.43 -0.81
CA LEU A 208 -11.84 4.74 -0.29
C LEU A 208 -12.79 5.74 -0.96
N PRO A 209 -14.00 5.93 -0.40
CA PRO A 209 -14.99 6.80 -0.99
C PRO A 209 -14.53 8.26 -0.93
N PRO A 210 -15.02 9.12 -1.84
CA PRO A 210 -14.82 10.54 -1.72
C PRO A 210 -15.42 11.05 -0.41
N TRP A 211 -14.78 12.07 0.16
CA TRP A 211 -15.33 12.79 1.30
C TRP A 211 -16.72 13.31 0.95
N LYS A 212 -17.67 13.01 1.82
CA LYS A 212 -19.03 13.54 1.78
C LYS A 212 -19.26 14.32 3.05
N GLU A 213 -20.12 15.33 3.00
CA GLU A 213 -20.53 16.05 4.20
C GLU A 213 -21.32 15.10 5.12
N ASN A 214 -20.61 14.52 6.08
CA ASN A 214 -21.14 13.59 7.06
C ASN A 214 -20.48 13.85 8.42
N GLU A 215 -20.91 13.10 9.44
CA GLU A 215 -20.38 13.25 10.79
C GLU A 215 -18.87 12.99 10.87
N SER A 216 -18.34 12.04 10.08
CA SER A 216 -16.90 11.79 10.00
C SER A 216 -16.14 12.98 9.40
N PHE A 217 -16.71 13.66 8.40
CA PHE A 217 -16.11 14.84 7.80
C PHE A 217 -16.16 16.04 8.77
N ARG A 218 -17.28 16.23 9.46
CA ARG A 218 -17.40 17.27 10.50
C ARG A 218 -16.44 17.02 11.66
N SER A 219 -16.31 15.77 12.09
CA SER A 219 -15.35 15.37 13.12
C SER A 219 -13.91 15.61 12.67
N PHE A 220 -13.59 15.34 11.40
CA PHE A 220 -12.30 15.69 10.81
C PHE A 220 -12.04 17.20 10.87
N LEU A 221 -12.99 18.04 10.43
CA LEU A 221 -12.85 19.50 10.47
C LEU A 221 -12.76 20.07 11.89
N ALA A 222 -13.33 19.39 12.89
CA ALA A 222 -13.25 19.82 14.28
C ALA A 222 -11.93 19.42 14.97
N ALA A 223 -11.29 18.36 14.48
CA ALA A 223 -10.08 17.79 15.09
C ALA A 223 -8.77 18.38 14.54
N TYR A 224 -8.80 19.05 13.39
CA TYR A 224 -7.64 19.57 12.66
C TYR A 224 -7.83 21.05 12.30
#